data_AF-A0A2A9EPP5-F1
#
_entry.id   AF-A0A2A9EPP5-F1
#
_cell.length_a   1.000
_cell.length_b   1.000
_cell.length_c   1.000
_cell.angle_alpha   90.00
_cell.angle_beta   90.00
_cell.angle_gamma   90.00
#
_symmetry.space_group_name_H-M   'P 1'
#
loop_
_entity.id
_entity.type
_entity.pdbx_description
1 polymer ?
#
loop_
_entity_poly.entity_id
_entity_poly.type
_entity_poly.pdbx_seq_one_letter_code
_entity_poly.pdbx_strand_id
1 'polypeptide(L)'
;MMEHVPSASDPIVLSDYVTSLPIELVPGPCWEFNLRLLLPPEGWEMCKRFVRRRSGDRCEVCGGRGSRWPVECHEVWGYDDDRHVQHLRGLVALCPDCHAAKHPGFAGTQGRLEQTLNHYARVNGVSTAQARRDYNAAMAQFEERSRHDWELDISWLAGSGVFGPAADNRRL
;
A
#
# COMPACT_ATOMS: atom_id res chain seq x y z
N MET A 1 -12.10 -28.45 21.50
CA MET A 1 -11.97 -27.01 21.75
C MET A 1 -12.23 -26.32 20.43
N MET A 2 -13.19 -25.39 20.41
CA MET A 2 -13.81 -24.85 19.20
C MET A 2 -12.79 -24.19 18.27
N GLU A 3 -12.86 -24.57 16.99
CA GLU A 3 -12.14 -23.92 15.90
C GLU A 3 -12.72 -22.51 15.73
N HIS A 4 -11.84 -21.52 15.75
CA HIS A 4 -12.22 -20.12 15.58
C HIS A 4 -12.49 -19.85 14.10
N VAL A 5 -13.75 -19.62 13.74
CA VAL A 5 -14.16 -19.18 12.41
C VAL A 5 -14.02 -17.65 12.36
N PRO A 6 -13.16 -17.08 11.49
CA PRO A 6 -12.99 -15.62 11.45
C PRO A 6 -14.25 -14.93 10.94
N SER A 7 -14.63 -13.84 11.62
CA SER A 7 -15.80 -13.01 11.32
C SER A 7 -15.37 -11.76 10.55
N ALA A 8 -16.24 -11.22 9.68
CA ALA A 8 -16.02 -10.03 8.85
C ALA A 8 -15.94 -8.70 9.63
N SER A 9 -15.51 -8.73 10.89
CA SER A 9 -15.49 -7.60 11.82
C SER A 9 -14.18 -7.46 12.58
N ASP A 10 -13.15 -8.26 12.23
CA ASP A 10 -11.85 -8.09 12.85
C ASP A 10 -11.32 -6.68 12.48
N PRO A 11 -11.07 -5.80 13.47
CA PRO A 11 -10.50 -4.50 13.20
C PRO A 11 -9.16 -4.76 12.50
N ILE A 12 -8.88 -4.04 11.39
CA ILE A 12 -7.61 -4.14 10.69
C ILE A 12 -6.52 -3.84 11.72
N VAL A 13 -5.94 -4.89 12.28
CA VAL A 13 -4.89 -4.78 13.26
C VAL A 13 -3.67 -4.39 12.44
N LEU A 14 -3.06 -3.26 12.78
CA LEU A 14 -1.76 -2.87 12.23
C LEU A 14 -0.68 -3.96 12.44
N SER A 15 -0.97 -5.07 13.14
CA SER A 15 -0.10 -6.22 13.38
C SER A 15 0.35 -6.94 12.11
N ASP A 16 -0.44 -6.93 11.04
CA ASP A 16 -0.03 -7.62 9.80
C ASP A 16 1.03 -6.82 9.02
N TYR A 17 1.18 -5.54 9.33
CA TYR A 17 2.23 -4.67 8.79
C TYR A 17 3.50 -4.67 9.63
N VAL A 18 3.47 -5.22 10.85
CA VAL A 18 4.62 -5.16 11.76
C VAL A 18 5.50 -6.38 11.55
N THR A 19 6.38 -6.30 10.55
CA THR A 19 7.79 -6.80 10.51
C THR A 19 8.31 -7.00 9.08
N SER A 20 7.46 -6.95 8.05
CA SER A 20 7.88 -7.14 6.65
C SER A 20 7.31 -6.10 5.68
N LEU A 21 8.13 -5.71 4.71
CA LEU A 21 7.79 -4.91 3.54
C LEU A 21 7.32 -5.86 2.43
N PRO A 22 6.04 -5.93 2.04
CA PRO A 22 5.64 -6.74 0.91
C PRO A 22 5.98 -6.04 -0.42
N ILE A 23 6.18 -6.82 -1.47
CA ILE A 23 6.16 -6.32 -2.85
C ILE A 23 4.70 -6.32 -3.29
N GLU A 24 4.17 -5.14 -3.64
CA GLU A 24 2.80 -4.97 -4.08
C GLU A 24 2.81 -4.29 -5.44
N LEU A 25 2.60 -5.07 -6.48
CA LEU A 25 2.43 -4.55 -7.83
C LEU A 25 0.94 -4.37 -8.08
N VAL A 26 0.51 -3.11 -8.16
CA VAL A 26 -0.91 -2.76 -8.39
C VAL A 26 -1.31 -3.27 -9.79
N PRO A 27 -2.42 -4.02 -9.94
CA PRO A 27 -2.90 -4.48 -11.24
C PRO A 27 -3.08 -3.32 -12.22
N GLY A 28 -2.81 -3.54 -13.51
CA GLY A 28 -2.88 -2.50 -14.55
C GLY A 28 -4.20 -1.71 -14.54
N PRO A 29 -5.37 -2.37 -14.55
CA PRO A 29 -6.67 -1.69 -14.48
C PRO A 29 -6.89 -0.85 -13.21
N CYS A 30 -6.18 -1.13 -12.12
CA CYS A 30 -6.29 -0.42 -10.85
C CYS A 30 -5.36 0.81 -10.74
N TRP A 31 -4.50 1.10 -11.71
CA TRP A 31 -3.53 2.21 -11.60
C TRP A 31 -4.19 3.59 -11.44
N GLU A 32 -5.41 3.75 -11.95
CA GLU A 32 -6.20 4.97 -11.80
C GLU A 32 -6.85 5.10 -10.40
N PHE A 33 -6.91 4.01 -9.64
CA PHE A 33 -7.46 3.97 -8.28
C PHE A 33 -6.45 4.42 -7.23
N ASN A 34 -6.04 5.69 -7.31
CA ASN A 34 -5.17 6.32 -6.30
C ASN A 34 -5.86 7.51 -5.62
N LEU A 35 -5.64 7.68 -4.31
CA LEU A 35 -6.36 8.68 -3.52
C LEU A 35 -6.04 10.11 -3.93
N ARG A 36 -4.86 10.34 -4.51
CA ARG A 36 -4.48 11.65 -5.05
C ARG A 36 -5.42 12.10 -6.17
N LEU A 37 -5.93 11.18 -6.99
CA LEU A 37 -6.89 11.49 -8.04
C LEU A 37 -8.35 11.46 -7.54
N LEU A 38 -8.64 10.61 -6.54
CA LEU A 38 -10.00 10.40 -6.03
C LEU A 38 -10.46 11.42 -4.99
N LEU A 39 -9.52 12.04 -4.28
CA LEU A 39 -9.81 13.04 -3.25
C LEU A 39 -9.61 14.47 -3.77
N PRO A 40 -10.34 15.46 -3.21
CA PRO A 40 -9.95 16.86 -3.34
C PRO A 40 -8.50 17.06 -2.87
N PRO A 41 -7.75 18.02 -3.43
CA PRO A 41 -6.36 18.29 -3.03
C PRO A 41 -6.21 18.43 -1.51
N GLU A 42 -7.12 19.13 -0.85
CA GLU A 42 -7.13 19.34 0.60
C GLU A 42 -7.31 18.03 1.37
N GLY A 43 -8.16 17.13 0.86
CA GLY A 43 -8.38 15.80 1.40
C GLY A 43 -7.12 14.94 1.35
N TRP A 44 -6.43 14.95 0.21
CA TRP A 44 -5.16 14.26 0.09
C TRP A 44 -4.07 14.88 0.99
N GLU A 45 -4.02 16.21 1.12
CA GLU A 45 -3.14 16.86 2.10
C GLU A 45 -3.48 16.47 3.54
N MET A 46 -4.76 16.26 3.88
CA MET A 46 -5.16 15.74 5.19
C MET A 46 -4.60 14.34 5.44
N CYS A 47 -4.73 13.42 4.48
CA CYS A 47 -4.14 12.08 4.54
C CYS A 47 -2.63 12.14 4.79
N LYS A 48 -1.91 12.93 4.00
CA LYS A 48 -0.45 13.10 4.15
C LYS A 48 -0.08 13.66 5.52
N ARG A 49 -0.80 14.67 6.02
CA ARG A 49 -0.55 15.24 7.36
C ARG A 49 -0.83 14.23 8.47
N PHE A 50 -1.92 13.48 8.36
CA PHE A 50 -2.28 12.42 9.31
C PHE A 50 -1.15 11.39 9.43
N VAL A 51 -0.71 10.83 8.31
CA VAL A 51 0.36 9.82 8.26
C VAL A 51 1.67 10.35 8.84
N ARG A 52 2.13 11.53 8.38
CA ARG A 52 3.38 12.14 8.87
C ARG A 52 3.37 12.40 10.38
N ARG A 53 2.26 12.92 10.92
CA ARG A 53 2.11 13.18 12.35
C ARG A 53 2.07 11.89 13.15
N ARG A 54 1.31 10.89 12.69
CA ARG A 54 1.16 9.59 13.35
C ARG A 54 2.49 8.84 13.43
N SER A 55 3.31 8.90 12.38
CA SER A 55 4.58 8.17 12.34
C SER A 55 5.78 8.95 12.92
N GLY A 56 5.58 10.21 13.34
CA GLY A 56 6.68 11.07 13.77
C GLY A 56 7.72 11.30 12.66
N ASP A 57 7.25 11.44 11.42
CA ASP A 57 8.09 11.54 10.22
C ASP A 57 9.09 10.37 10.07
N ARG A 58 8.73 9.16 10.48
CA ARG A 58 9.57 7.96 10.29
C ARG A 58 8.85 6.90 9.47
N CYS A 59 9.62 6.14 8.69
CA CYS A 59 9.10 4.97 8.01
C CYS A 59 8.57 3.98 9.05
N GLU A 60 7.33 3.56 8.90
CA GLU A 60 6.71 2.61 9.83
C GLU A 60 7.19 1.18 9.63
N VAL A 61 7.89 0.92 8.52
CA VAL A 61 8.47 -0.39 8.21
C VAL A 61 9.92 -0.48 8.70
N CYS A 62 10.79 0.46 8.28
CA CYS A 62 12.23 0.37 8.58
C CYS A 62 12.75 1.39 9.59
N GLY A 63 11.90 2.31 10.08
CA GLY A 63 12.29 3.42 10.95
C GLY A 63 13.10 4.55 10.28
N GLY A 64 13.48 4.36 9.02
CA GLY A 64 14.30 5.28 8.23
C GLY A 64 13.57 6.54 7.76
N ARG A 65 14.31 7.41 7.05
CA ARG A 65 13.84 8.68 6.48
C ARG A 65 14.52 8.95 5.14
N GLY A 66 13.83 9.60 4.22
CA GLY A 66 14.43 10.11 2.99
C GLY A 66 15.22 11.41 3.18
N SER A 67 16.12 11.70 2.25
CA SER A 67 16.98 12.89 2.28
C SER A 67 16.26 14.18 1.86
N ARG A 68 15.34 14.11 0.89
CA ARG A 68 14.57 15.26 0.40
C ARG A 68 13.24 15.44 1.14
N TRP A 69 12.55 14.33 1.44
CA TRP A 69 11.37 14.29 2.30
C TRP A 69 11.47 13.06 3.21
N PRO A 70 11.02 13.17 4.48
CA PRO A 70 11.25 12.10 5.45
C PRO A 70 10.46 10.83 5.13
N VAL A 71 9.17 10.98 4.78
CA VAL A 71 8.27 9.88 4.45
C VAL A 71 7.24 10.29 3.40
N GLU A 72 6.66 9.28 2.76
CA GLU A 72 5.57 9.35 1.80
C GLU A 72 4.34 8.67 2.39
N CYS A 73 3.17 9.24 2.12
CA CYS A 73 1.88 8.62 2.46
C CYS A 73 1.57 7.60 1.38
N HIS A 74 1.40 6.34 1.78
CA HIS A 74 1.16 5.24 0.88
C HIS A 74 -0.14 4.53 1.24
N GLU A 75 -0.99 4.28 0.23
CA GLU A 75 -2.22 3.52 0.37
C GLU A 75 -1.94 2.04 0.64
N VAL A 76 -2.58 1.50 1.67
CA VAL A 76 -2.54 0.09 2.02
C VAL A 76 -3.74 -0.58 1.35
N TRP A 77 -3.50 -1.36 0.31
CA TRP A 77 -4.55 -2.02 -0.48
C TRP A 77 -4.74 -3.48 -0.09
N GLY A 78 -5.99 -3.92 0.01
CA GLY A 78 -6.38 -5.32 -0.01
C GLY A 78 -7.09 -5.67 -1.30
N TYR A 79 -7.08 -6.94 -1.69
CA TYR A 79 -7.71 -7.42 -2.92
C TYR A 79 -8.56 -8.66 -2.59
N ASP A 80 -9.83 -8.61 -2.94
CA ASP A 80 -10.71 -9.78 -3.04
C ASP A 80 -10.62 -10.31 -4.48
N ASP A 81 -9.82 -11.36 -4.69
CA ASP A 81 -9.57 -11.92 -6.02
C ASP A 81 -10.80 -12.66 -6.59
N ASP A 82 -11.73 -13.13 -5.76
CA ASP A 82 -12.93 -13.84 -6.23
C ASP A 82 -13.99 -12.86 -6.72
N ARG A 83 -14.14 -11.72 -6.03
CA ARG A 83 -15.09 -10.66 -6.39
C ARG A 83 -14.48 -9.55 -7.24
N HIS A 84 -13.16 -9.56 -7.39
CA HIS A 84 -12.38 -8.50 -8.01
C HIS A 84 -12.64 -7.13 -7.40
N VAL A 85 -12.52 -7.03 -6.07
CA VAL A 85 -12.66 -5.75 -5.36
C VAL A 85 -11.33 -5.35 -4.72
N GLN A 86 -10.86 -4.15 -5.05
CA GLN A 86 -9.72 -3.51 -4.38
C GLN A 86 -10.25 -2.67 -3.22
N HIS A 87 -9.84 -2.98 -1.99
CA HIS A 87 -10.27 -2.27 -0.80
C HIS A 87 -9.12 -1.44 -0.22
N LEU A 88 -9.38 -0.16 0.08
CA LEU A 88 -8.48 0.61 0.91
C LEU A 88 -8.55 0.08 2.35
N ARG A 89 -7.40 -0.37 2.86
CA ARG A 89 -7.26 -0.92 4.23
C ARG A 89 -6.61 0.08 5.19
N GLY A 90 -5.93 1.09 4.65
CA GLY A 90 -5.39 2.18 5.46
C GLY A 90 -4.34 3.02 4.75
N LEU A 91 -3.56 3.74 5.56
CA LEU A 91 -2.45 4.57 5.09
C LEU A 91 -1.21 4.35 5.96
N VAL A 92 -0.06 4.20 5.31
CA VAL A 92 1.24 3.95 5.96
C VAL A 92 2.27 4.99 5.56
N ALA A 93 3.16 5.35 6.49
CA ALA A 93 4.31 6.20 6.22
C ALA A 93 5.50 5.36 5.76
N LEU A 94 5.98 5.57 4.55
CA LEU A 94 7.15 4.88 4.01
C LEU A 94 8.29 5.87 3.74
N CYS A 95 9.54 5.51 4.04
CA CYS A 95 10.66 6.25 3.44
C CYS A 95 10.69 5.98 1.93
N PRO A 96 11.36 6.84 1.12
CA PRO A 96 11.39 6.69 -0.33
C PRO A 96 11.93 5.32 -0.80
N ASP A 97 12.91 4.76 -0.09
CA ASP A 97 13.46 3.45 -0.44
C ASP A 97 12.48 2.31 -0.17
N CYS A 98 11.75 2.35 0.95
CA CYS A 98 10.70 1.36 1.24
C CYS A 98 9.53 1.49 0.27
N HIS A 99 9.15 2.72 -0.10
CA HIS A 99 8.09 2.93 -1.08
C HIS A 99 8.49 2.41 -2.46
N ALA A 100 9.72 2.68 -2.90
CA ALA A 100 10.26 2.10 -4.13
C ALA A 100 10.32 0.56 -4.08
N ALA A 101 10.70 -0.02 -2.94
CA ALA A 101 10.76 -1.47 -2.73
C ALA A 101 9.40 -2.14 -2.64
N LYS A 102 8.33 -1.38 -2.37
CA LYS A 102 6.96 -1.85 -2.47
C LYS A 102 6.47 -1.93 -3.92
N HIS A 103 6.93 -1.02 -4.78
CA HIS A 103 6.63 -0.99 -6.23
C HIS A 103 7.88 -1.16 -7.12
N PRO A 104 8.59 -2.30 -7.02
CA PRO A 104 9.86 -2.50 -7.71
C PRO A 104 9.73 -2.53 -9.24
N GLY A 105 8.53 -2.76 -9.79
CA GLY A 105 8.29 -2.73 -11.24
C GLY A 105 8.66 -1.38 -11.87
N PHE A 106 8.26 -0.26 -11.24
CA PHE A 106 8.61 1.08 -11.71
C PHE A 106 10.11 1.38 -11.51
N ALA A 107 10.72 0.91 -10.42
CA ALA A 107 12.16 1.02 -10.25
C ALA A 107 12.93 0.22 -11.33
N GLY A 108 12.37 -0.90 -11.79
CA GLY A 108 12.91 -1.71 -12.87
C GLY A 108 12.95 -0.99 -14.22
N THR A 109 11.92 -0.21 -14.58
CA THR A 109 11.92 0.58 -15.83
C THR A 109 13.00 1.67 -15.84
N GLN A 110 13.57 1.99 -14.68
CA GLN A 110 14.63 2.97 -14.50
C GLN A 110 16.01 2.31 -14.27
N GLY A 111 16.13 0.99 -14.40
CA GLY A 111 17.38 0.26 -14.19
C GLY A 111 17.80 0.12 -12.71
N ARG A 112 16.87 0.33 -11.77
CA ARG A 112 17.14 0.34 -10.31
C ARG A 112 16.59 -0.88 -9.57
N LEU A 113 16.24 -1.94 -10.28
CA LEU A 113 15.59 -3.13 -9.70
C LEU A 113 16.47 -3.80 -8.63
N GLU A 114 17.73 -4.10 -8.93
CA GLU A 114 18.62 -4.79 -7.96
C GLU A 114 18.82 -3.97 -6.68
N GLN A 115 19.03 -2.66 -6.80
CA GLN A 115 19.17 -1.77 -5.64
C GLN A 115 17.92 -1.83 -4.76
N THR A 116 16.76 -1.83 -5.40
CA THR A 116 15.45 -1.87 -4.75
C THR A 116 15.22 -3.21 -4.03
N LEU A 117 15.53 -4.34 -4.69
CA LEU A 117 15.42 -5.67 -4.08
C LEU A 117 16.46 -5.91 -2.97
N ASN A 118 17.65 -5.29 -3.05
CA ASN A 118 18.62 -5.33 -1.96
C ASN A 118 18.10 -4.57 -0.73
N HIS A 119 17.40 -3.43 -0.94
CA HIS A 119 16.75 -2.73 0.16
C HIS A 119 15.63 -3.59 0.78
N TYR A 120 14.76 -4.18 -0.04
CA TYR A 120 13.73 -5.13 0.40
C TYR A 120 14.34 -6.28 1.23
N ALA A 121 15.38 -6.93 0.70
CA ALA A 121 16.06 -8.05 1.33
C ALA A 121 16.58 -7.69 2.73
N ARG A 122 17.23 -6.52 2.85
CA ARG A 122 17.74 -6.01 4.12
C ARG A 122 16.63 -5.71 5.13
N VAL A 123 15.55 -5.06 4.69
CA VAL A 123 14.42 -4.71 5.57
C VAL A 123 13.71 -5.96 6.07
N ASN A 124 13.55 -6.98 5.23
CA ASN A 124 12.84 -8.21 5.56
C ASN A 124 13.74 -9.31 6.16
N GLY A 125 15.06 -9.08 6.24
CA GLY A 125 16.00 -10.10 6.71
C GLY A 125 16.07 -11.35 5.81
N VAL A 126 15.80 -11.21 4.51
CA VAL A 126 15.84 -12.32 3.55
C VAL A 126 17.07 -12.23 2.63
N SER A 127 17.43 -13.34 1.98
CA SER A 127 18.50 -13.32 0.99
C SER A 127 18.09 -12.58 -0.29
N THR A 128 19.05 -12.08 -1.05
CA THR A 128 18.80 -11.47 -2.38
C THR A 128 18.14 -12.45 -3.35
N ALA A 129 18.48 -13.74 -3.26
CA ALA A 129 17.83 -14.80 -4.02
C ALA A 129 16.37 -15.00 -3.62
N GLN A 130 16.02 -14.87 -2.33
CA GLN A 130 14.63 -14.89 -1.88
C GLN A 130 13.89 -13.64 -2.35
N ALA A 131 14.47 -12.44 -2.21
CA ALA A 131 13.87 -11.21 -2.70
C ALA A 131 13.56 -11.25 -4.21
N ARG A 132 14.40 -11.89 -5.02
CA ARG A 132 14.13 -12.16 -6.43
C ARG A 132 12.93 -13.08 -6.63
N ARG A 133 12.83 -14.16 -5.83
CA ARG A 133 11.69 -15.09 -5.88
C ARG A 133 10.39 -14.37 -5.51
N ASP A 134 10.42 -13.56 -4.46
CA ASP A 134 9.26 -12.78 -4.01
C ASP A 134 8.82 -11.78 -5.09
N TYR A 135 9.78 -11.10 -5.73
CA TYR A 135 9.51 -10.23 -6.88
C TYR A 135 8.86 -10.99 -8.05
N ASN A 136 9.39 -12.15 -8.42
CA ASN A 136 8.82 -12.95 -9.52
C ASN A 136 7.42 -13.45 -9.18
N ALA A 137 7.16 -13.83 -7.92
CA ALA A 137 5.84 -14.22 -7.47
C ALA A 137 4.84 -13.04 -7.54
N ALA A 138 5.26 -11.86 -7.09
CA ALA A 138 4.46 -10.64 -7.18
C ALA A 138 4.19 -10.23 -8.65
N MET A 139 5.15 -10.42 -9.56
CA MET A 139 4.95 -10.21 -10.99
C MET A 139 3.89 -11.18 -11.57
N ALA A 140 3.96 -12.47 -11.23
CA ALA A 140 2.96 -13.44 -11.67
C ALA A 140 1.55 -13.09 -11.15
N GLN A 141 1.45 -12.65 -9.90
CA GLN A 141 0.18 -12.19 -9.32
C GLN A 141 -0.32 -10.91 -10.02
N PHE A 142 0.57 -9.96 -10.30
CA PHE A 142 0.23 -8.75 -11.06
C PHE A 142 -0.30 -9.10 -12.46
N GLU A 143 0.35 -10.02 -13.17
CA GLU A 143 -0.06 -10.47 -14.49
C GLU A 143 -1.44 -11.14 -14.46
N GLU A 144 -1.71 -11.96 -13.46
CA GLU A 144 -3.02 -12.60 -13.30
C GLU A 144 -4.11 -11.58 -12.98
N ARG A 145 -3.92 -10.75 -11.94
CA ARG A 145 -4.90 -9.74 -11.54
C ARG A 145 -5.18 -8.71 -12.63
N SER A 146 -4.21 -8.43 -13.50
CA SER A 146 -4.37 -7.48 -14.60
C SER A 146 -5.24 -8.00 -15.76
N ARG A 147 -5.73 -9.25 -15.68
CA ARG A 147 -6.67 -9.83 -16.66
C ARG A 147 -8.13 -9.56 -16.34
N HIS A 148 -8.41 -8.98 -15.18
CA HIS A 148 -9.76 -8.79 -14.67
C HIS A 148 -10.05 -7.30 -14.50
N ASP A 149 -11.33 -6.95 -14.62
CA ASP A 149 -11.83 -5.63 -14.21
C ASP A 149 -12.05 -5.62 -12.71
N TRP A 150 -11.78 -4.48 -12.07
CA TRP A 150 -11.83 -4.35 -10.62
C TRP A 150 -12.80 -3.25 -10.19
N GLU A 151 -13.56 -3.52 -9.14
CA GLU A 151 -14.27 -2.50 -8.38
C GLU A 151 -13.36 -1.92 -7.30
N LEU A 152 -13.61 -0.66 -6.93
CA LEU A 152 -12.87 0.05 -5.90
C LEU A 152 -13.76 0.34 -4.70
N ASP A 153 -13.32 -0.08 -3.52
CA ASP A 153 -13.93 0.25 -2.24
C ASP A 153 -12.97 1.08 -1.39
N ILE A 154 -13.32 2.36 -1.17
CA ILE A 154 -12.59 3.28 -0.30
C ILE A 154 -13.39 3.64 0.97
N SER A 155 -14.38 2.81 1.35
CA SER A 155 -15.24 3.04 2.52
C SER A 155 -14.47 3.20 3.83
N TRP A 156 -13.21 2.75 3.91
CA TRP A 156 -12.30 3.03 5.02
C TRP A 156 -12.12 4.53 5.32
N LEU A 157 -12.31 5.41 4.33
CA LEU A 157 -12.27 6.87 4.51
C LEU A 157 -13.59 7.47 5.00
N ALA A 158 -14.67 6.69 5.13
CA ALA A 158 -15.97 7.21 5.57
C ALA A 158 -15.85 7.91 6.94
N GLY A 159 -16.48 9.08 7.07
CA GLY A 159 -16.44 9.88 8.31
C GLY A 159 -15.09 10.55 8.63
N SER A 160 -14.06 10.40 7.80
CA SER A 160 -12.74 11.04 8.02
C SER A 160 -12.69 12.53 7.67
N GLY A 161 -13.72 13.04 6.99
CA GLY A 161 -13.79 14.43 6.51
C GLY A 161 -12.89 14.74 5.31
N VAL A 162 -12.15 13.77 4.76
CA VAL A 162 -11.21 13.99 3.64
C VAL A 162 -11.92 14.29 2.31
N PHE A 163 -13.21 13.96 2.19
CA PHE A 163 -14.00 14.26 1.01
C PHE A 163 -14.48 15.73 0.96
N GLY A 164 -14.24 16.49 2.04
CA GLY A 164 -14.73 17.85 2.19
C GLY A 164 -16.23 17.92 2.55
N PRO A 165 -16.74 19.13 2.82
CA PRO A 165 -18.11 19.34 3.33
C PRO A 165 -19.24 19.02 2.33
N ALA A 166 -18.94 18.67 1.08
CA ALA A 166 -19.92 18.46 0.01
C ALA A 166 -20.09 17.00 -0.44
N ALA A 167 -19.34 16.06 0.14
CA ALA A 167 -19.25 14.68 -0.37
C ALA A 167 -19.58 13.59 0.65
N ASP A 168 -20.17 13.96 1.79
CA ASP A 168 -20.61 13.04 2.86
C ASP A 168 -21.84 12.18 2.48
N ASN A 169 -22.11 12.01 1.18
CA ASN A 169 -23.28 11.27 0.69
C ASN A 169 -23.03 10.46 -0.59
N ARG A 170 -21.77 10.13 -0.92
CA ARG A 170 -21.49 9.16 -1.99
C ARG A 170 -21.24 7.79 -1.37
N ARG A 171 -22.20 6.88 -1.55
CA ARG A 171 -21.82 5.48 -1.78
C ARG A 171 -21.06 5.48 -3.12
N LEU A 172 -19.74 5.35 -3.05
CA LEU A 172 -18.92 4.85 -4.14
C LEU A 172 -18.80 3.35 -3.91
#